data_AF-A0A240UKU9-F1
#
_entry.id   AF-A0A240UKU9-F1
#
_cell.length_a   1.000
_cell.length_b   1.000
_cell.length_c   1.000
_cell.angle_alpha   90.00
_cell.angle_beta   90.00
_cell.angle_gamma   90.00
#
_symmetry.space_group_name_H-M   'P 1'
#
loop_
_entity.id
_entity.type
_entity.pdbx_description
1 polymer ?
#
loop_
_entity_poly.entity_id
_entity_poly.type
_entity_poly.pdbx_seq_one_letter_code
_entity_poly.pdbx_strand_id
1 'polypeptide(L)'
;MTTVTATAMKTVLDFGADATGKADSSQAFNDAAAHSDIATVIVPSGDYVIAKTVDLQYKNLSGPGRLRENQKGRCARIRPASGLSGPMFINQGPLVENLLIQGQKESDSKIAFDAYGYNSVFKNIHFTNIQYAIYVKDILVNFTMEDCVCIQVGYGLYCEDSKNSYSTTARFLRNEFNNCGNAFIFRRQINGSTFQDNIFEFLSGDAVAASHIYDCNFIGNWWEKRRDTGTAAEVPLIAPTDETDDESGYPAIRSTSYQQIMNCFAAGNKVTWGWRNVFSSLLHDARMGGVSAQGGAMVVRSASGRAMRITPDSIVQQADKWAYLPPLVIEACKNSAGSAKGIVMRTKGGPLTLEDSEDQAFSDAITIGKGDGLYERYSLTRNAAGKPTVGLTGVSEMMINGEKVKLTTGIPQHFLWRQDKLSRGLGCFTTNQVTTEGTIKLVTEYLLDNPLIQVTVEDRGVRFDGLKHLNSYINSSKTRRQCTGFELYFVDADGKPKTPTAFSMQMLTLNPSLLTS
;
A
#
# COMPACT_ATOMS: atom_id res chain seq x y z
N MET A 1 -54.98 11.00 40.87
CA MET A 1 -54.79 11.08 39.41
C MET A 1 -53.91 12.30 39.15
N THR A 2 -52.62 12.09 38.97
CA THR A 2 -51.67 13.15 38.62
C THR A 2 -51.65 13.24 37.10
N THR A 3 -52.35 14.23 36.57
CA THR A 3 -52.27 14.60 35.15
C THR A 3 -50.85 15.08 34.87
N VAL A 4 -50.04 14.21 34.26
CA VAL A 4 -48.81 14.64 33.60
C VAL A 4 -49.26 15.38 32.35
N THR A 5 -49.40 16.69 32.43
CA THR A 5 -49.45 17.55 31.25
C THR A 5 -48.11 17.39 30.54
N ALA A 6 -48.11 16.69 29.40
CA ALA A 6 -46.98 16.71 28.49
C ALA A 6 -46.75 18.17 28.07
N THR A 7 -45.72 18.81 28.61
CA THR A 7 -45.28 20.12 28.13
C THR A 7 -44.89 19.95 26.67
N ALA A 8 -45.65 20.56 25.75
CA ALA A 8 -45.32 20.52 24.33
C ALA A 8 -43.87 21.00 24.12
N MET A 9 -43.10 20.29 23.30
CA MET A 9 -41.74 20.73 22.94
C MET A 9 -41.83 22.11 22.29
N LYS A 10 -41.14 23.10 22.88
CA LYS A 10 -41.00 24.44 22.29
C LYS A 10 -40.13 24.37 21.04
N THR A 11 -40.56 25.06 20.01
CA THR A 11 -39.91 25.17 18.70
C THR A 11 -39.65 26.64 18.38
N VAL A 12 -38.87 26.94 17.33
CA VAL A 12 -38.65 28.33 16.89
C VAL A 12 -39.94 29.10 16.55
N LEU A 13 -41.05 28.40 16.26
CA LEU A 13 -42.35 29.04 16.02
C LEU A 13 -42.94 29.65 17.29
N ASP A 14 -42.71 29.04 18.45
CA ASP A 14 -43.17 29.55 19.75
C ASP A 14 -42.45 30.85 20.14
N PHE A 15 -41.34 31.16 19.47
CA PHE A 15 -40.56 32.38 19.60
C PHE A 15 -40.80 33.37 18.44
N GLY A 16 -41.78 33.10 17.57
CA GLY A 16 -42.19 34.01 16.50
C GLY A 16 -41.42 33.86 15.18
N ALA A 17 -40.77 32.72 14.91
CA ALA A 17 -40.16 32.49 13.60
C ALA A 17 -41.23 32.42 12.49
N ASP A 18 -40.92 32.98 11.32
CA ASP A 18 -41.80 32.96 10.15
C ASP A 18 -41.48 31.77 9.24
N ALA A 19 -42.26 30.70 9.36
CA ALA A 19 -42.17 29.52 8.50
C ALA A 19 -42.67 29.72 7.05
N THR A 20 -43.20 30.91 6.70
CA THR A 20 -43.54 31.23 5.31
C THR A 20 -42.34 31.73 4.52
N GLY A 21 -41.24 32.09 5.21
CA GLY A 21 -39.99 32.53 4.61
C GLY A 21 -40.07 33.91 3.99
N LYS A 22 -41.04 34.74 4.41
CA LYS A 22 -41.23 36.12 3.95
C LYS A 22 -40.52 37.13 4.85
N ALA A 23 -40.44 36.84 6.15
CA ALA A 23 -39.82 37.67 7.17
C ALA A 23 -38.58 37.01 7.77
N ASP A 24 -37.74 37.84 8.39
CA ASP A 24 -36.56 37.40 9.14
C ASP A 24 -36.97 36.58 10.38
N SER A 25 -36.34 35.42 10.54
CA SER A 25 -36.52 34.51 11.68
C SER A 25 -35.32 34.51 12.63
N SER A 26 -34.26 35.27 12.35
CA SER A 26 -33.03 35.26 13.15
C SER A 26 -33.27 35.56 14.64
N GLN A 27 -34.14 36.52 14.97
CA GLN A 27 -34.40 36.86 16.37
C GLN A 27 -35.10 35.71 17.11
N ALA A 28 -36.11 35.09 16.50
CA ALA A 28 -36.82 33.95 17.08
C ALA A 28 -35.89 32.75 17.34
N PHE A 29 -34.92 32.52 16.45
CA PHE A 29 -33.89 31.49 16.64
C PHE A 29 -32.96 31.84 17.82
N ASN A 30 -32.51 33.09 17.92
CA ASN A 30 -31.69 33.56 19.05
C ASN A 30 -32.48 33.46 20.38
N ASP A 31 -33.76 33.80 20.38
CA ASP A 31 -34.60 33.72 21.59
C ASP A 31 -34.83 32.26 22.00
N ALA A 32 -35.03 31.36 21.04
CA ALA A 32 -35.08 29.91 21.30
C ALA A 32 -33.75 29.38 21.86
N ALA A 33 -32.62 29.83 21.29
CA ALA A 33 -31.30 29.47 21.77
C ALA A 33 -31.00 30.05 23.17
N ALA A 34 -31.49 31.25 23.50
CA ALA A 34 -31.30 31.87 24.81
C ALA A 34 -32.24 31.30 25.91
N HIS A 35 -33.34 30.65 25.54
CA HIS A 35 -34.34 30.18 26.50
C HIS A 35 -33.79 29.05 27.40
N SER A 36 -33.84 29.23 28.73
CA SER A 36 -33.23 28.33 29.73
C SER A 36 -33.63 26.86 29.60
N ASP A 37 -34.91 26.60 29.28
CA ASP A 37 -35.47 25.24 29.29
C ASP A 37 -35.24 24.46 27.98
N ILE A 38 -34.56 25.09 27.01
CA ILE A 38 -34.32 24.49 25.69
C ILE A 38 -32.88 23.97 25.65
N ALA A 39 -32.69 22.67 25.42
CA ALA A 39 -31.38 22.07 25.13
C ALA A 39 -31.12 21.90 23.63
N THR A 40 -32.17 21.98 22.81
CA THR A 40 -32.12 21.80 21.35
C THR A 40 -33.07 22.78 20.69
N VAL A 41 -32.55 23.61 19.79
CA VAL A 41 -33.35 24.49 18.94
C VAL A 41 -34.05 23.61 17.90
N ILE A 42 -35.36 23.42 18.07
CA ILE A 42 -36.17 22.60 17.17
C ILE A 42 -36.79 23.48 16.09
N VAL A 43 -36.52 23.13 14.83
CA VAL A 43 -37.02 23.84 13.64
C VAL A 43 -38.06 22.97 12.93
N PRO A 44 -39.36 23.31 12.98
CA PRO A 44 -40.38 22.56 12.26
C PRO A 44 -40.23 22.66 10.73
N SER A 45 -41.08 21.94 10.00
CA SER A 45 -41.15 22.11 8.54
C SER A 45 -41.61 23.52 8.20
N GLY A 46 -40.93 24.15 7.25
CA GLY A 46 -41.18 25.54 6.89
C GLY A 46 -40.01 26.14 6.14
N ASP A 47 -40.23 27.35 5.63
CA ASP A 47 -39.22 28.18 5.01
C ASP A 47 -38.81 29.27 5.99
N TYR A 48 -37.54 29.38 6.33
CA TYR A 48 -37.04 30.36 7.31
C TYR A 48 -35.94 31.20 6.69
N VAL A 49 -36.04 32.52 6.83
CA VAL A 49 -34.99 33.46 6.39
C VAL A 49 -34.17 33.89 7.60
N ILE A 50 -32.85 33.84 7.49
CA ILE A 50 -31.90 34.29 8.51
C ILE A 50 -31.21 35.55 8.00
N ALA A 51 -31.62 36.73 8.50
CA ALA A 51 -31.02 38.01 8.09
C ALA A 51 -29.89 38.49 8.99
N LYS A 52 -29.77 37.92 10.20
CA LYS A 52 -28.69 38.16 11.16
C LYS A 52 -28.13 36.83 11.67
N THR A 53 -26.85 36.80 12.03
CA THR A 53 -26.23 35.62 12.65
C THR A 53 -27.00 35.17 13.89
N VAL A 54 -27.23 33.87 13.99
CA VAL A 54 -27.84 33.20 15.14
C VAL A 54 -26.73 32.59 15.99
N ASP A 55 -26.67 32.99 17.26
CA ASP A 55 -25.85 32.33 18.26
C ASP A 55 -26.66 31.20 18.91
N LEU A 56 -26.26 29.95 18.65
CA LEU A 56 -26.95 28.79 19.18
C LEU A 56 -26.64 28.53 20.67
N GLN A 57 -25.72 29.29 21.27
CA GLN A 57 -25.36 29.20 22.69
C GLN A 57 -25.02 27.77 23.14
N TYR A 58 -24.29 27.05 22.30
CA TYR A 58 -23.86 25.65 22.48
C TYR A 58 -25.02 24.64 22.58
N LYS A 59 -26.19 24.98 22.04
CA LYS A 59 -27.34 24.08 21.95
C LYS A 59 -27.40 23.37 20.62
N ASN A 60 -27.98 22.18 20.63
CA ASN A 60 -28.18 21.41 19.40
C ASN A 60 -29.17 22.14 18.47
N LEU A 61 -29.13 21.83 17.18
CA LEU A 61 -30.08 22.33 16.18
C LEU A 61 -30.65 21.14 15.41
N SER A 62 -31.98 20.97 15.42
CA SER A 62 -32.62 19.81 14.82
C SER A 62 -33.86 20.19 14.01
N GLY A 63 -33.95 19.68 12.79
CA GLY A 63 -35.12 19.78 11.93
C GLY A 63 -35.88 18.47 11.77
N PRO A 64 -36.90 18.42 10.90
CA PRO A 64 -37.75 17.24 10.71
C PRO A 64 -37.19 16.26 9.67
N GLY A 65 -36.14 16.63 8.94
CA GLY A 65 -35.51 15.83 7.89
C GLY A 65 -34.95 16.68 6.75
N ARG A 66 -34.13 16.05 5.90
CA ARG A 66 -33.64 16.64 4.65
C ARG A 66 -34.52 16.31 3.44
N LEU A 67 -34.34 17.08 2.37
CA LEU A 67 -35.04 16.87 1.11
C LEU A 67 -34.59 15.57 0.41
N ARG A 68 -35.55 14.70 0.05
CA ARG A 68 -35.43 13.71 -1.04
C ARG A 68 -36.17 14.25 -2.26
N GLU A 69 -35.71 13.91 -3.47
CA GLU A 69 -36.39 14.29 -4.72
C GLU A 69 -37.92 14.12 -4.59
N ASN A 70 -38.66 15.15 -4.99
CA ASN A 70 -40.13 15.21 -4.96
C ASN A 70 -40.83 15.38 -3.59
N GLN A 71 -40.11 15.62 -2.48
CA GLN A 71 -40.72 15.90 -1.16
C GLN A 71 -40.68 17.38 -0.74
N LYS A 72 -41.28 18.27 -1.55
CA LYS A 72 -41.42 19.70 -1.18
C LYS A 72 -42.31 19.86 0.06
N GLY A 73 -41.87 20.64 1.05
CA GLY A 73 -42.67 21.05 2.21
C GLY A 73 -42.61 20.17 3.47
N ARG A 74 -41.73 19.15 3.51
CA ARG A 74 -41.53 18.27 4.69
C ARG A 74 -40.19 18.46 5.39
N CYS A 75 -39.47 19.53 5.07
CA CYS A 75 -38.17 19.85 5.64
C CYS A 75 -38.17 21.27 6.23
N ALA A 76 -37.26 21.52 7.16
CA ALA A 76 -36.90 22.86 7.59
C ALA A 76 -35.93 23.46 6.56
N ARG A 77 -36.43 24.28 5.64
CA ARG A 77 -35.62 24.99 4.66
C ARG A 77 -35.18 26.33 5.23
N ILE A 78 -33.90 26.46 5.52
CA ILE A 78 -33.32 27.68 6.09
C ILE A 78 -32.46 28.36 5.03
N ARG A 79 -32.65 29.66 4.83
CA ARG A 79 -32.00 30.45 3.77
C ARG A 79 -31.40 31.74 4.35
N PRO A 80 -30.19 32.16 3.96
CA PRO A 80 -29.67 33.45 4.35
C PRO A 80 -30.43 34.58 3.64
N ALA A 81 -30.63 35.71 4.30
CA ALA A 81 -31.04 36.93 3.60
C ALA A 81 -29.87 37.47 2.75
N SER A 82 -30.18 38.20 1.67
CA SER A 82 -29.16 38.78 0.77
C SER A 82 -28.14 39.65 1.51
N GLY A 83 -28.59 40.42 2.50
CA GLY A 83 -27.79 41.34 3.31
C GLY A 83 -26.98 40.72 4.46
N LEU A 84 -27.05 39.39 4.69
CA LEU A 84 -26.29 38.75 5.78
C LEU A 84 -24.77 38.88 5.54
N SER A 85 -24.03 39.51 6.45
CA SER A 85 -22.58 39.76 6.30
C SER A 85 -21.68 38.70 6.94
N GLY A 86 -22.23 37.76 7.70
CA GLY A 86 -21.49 36.71 8.42
C GLY A 86 -22.10 35.31 8.25
N PRO A 87 -21.74 34.35 9.12
CA PRO A 87 -22.36 33.03 9.12
C PRO A 87 -23.83 33.10 9.55
N MET A 88 -24.64 32.16 9.08
CA MET A 88 -26.03 32.02 9.55
C MET A 88 -26.05 31.55 11.01
N PHE A 89 -25.19 30.61 11.38
CA PHE A 89 -25.13 30.01 12.71
C PHE A 89 -23.71 29.97 13.26
N ILE A 90 -23.58 30.24 14.56
CA ILE A 90 -22.35 30.10 15.35
C ILE A 90 -22.63 29.36 16.65
N ASN A 91 -21.56 28.89 17.31
CA ASN A 91 -21.60 28.27 18.63
C ASN A 91 -22.64 27.15 18.74
N GLN A 92 -22.69 26.26 17.75
CA GLN A 92 -23.58 25.11 17.80
C GLN A 92 -23.17 24.17 18.94
N GLY A 93 -24.16 23.47 19.50
CA GLY A 93 -23.92 22.34 20.41
C GLY A 93 -23.36 21.10 19.70
N PRO A 94 -23.24 19.97 20.40
CA PRO A 94 -22.64 18.76 19.83
C PRO A 94 -23.35 18.17 18.60
N LEU A 95 -24.62 18.51 18.35
CA LEU A 95 -25.41 17.93 17.26
C LEU A 95 -26.14 18.99 16.43
N VAL A 96 -25.96 18.93 15.11
CA VAL A 96 -26.77 19.61 14.10
C VAL A 96 -27.30 18.57 13.12
N GLU A 97 -28.62 18.50 12.93
CA GLU A 97 -29.19 17.44 12.10
C GLU A 97 -30.51 17.79 11.40
N ASN A 98 -30.81 17.04 10.33
CA ASN A 98 -32.14 16.96 9.72
C ASN A 98 -32.65 18.29 9.12
N LEU A 99 -31.77 19.03 8.45
CA LEU A 99 -32.06 20.36 7.88
C LEU A 99 -31.87 20.39 6.36
N LEU A 100 -32.49 21.38 5.72
CA LEU A 100 -32.12 21.88 4.38
C LEU A 100 -31.58 23.29 4.52
N ILE A 101 -30.31 23.50 4.22
CA ILE A 101 -29.67 24.81 4.12
C ILE A 101 -29.53 25.17 2.65
N GLN A 102 -30.18 26.25 2.22
CA GLN A 102 -30.20 26.67 0.84
C GLN A 102 -29.78 28.14 0.72
N GLY A 103 -28.67 28.41 0.05
CA GLY A 103 -28.30 29.78 -0.32
C GLY A 103 -29.14 30.32 -1.48
N GLN A 104 -28.87 31.55 -1.89
CA GLN A 104 -29.74 32.28 -2.83
C GLN A 104 -29.44 31.97 -4.30
N LYS A 105 -28.21 31.55 -4.61
CA LYS A 105 -27.74 31.25 -5.97
C LYS A 105 -26.47 30.39 -5.92
N GLU A 106 -26.10 29.80 -7.05
CA GLU A 106 -24.83 29.08 -7.18
C GLU A 106 -23.66 29.97 -6.75
N SER A 107 -22.79 29.45 -5.89
CA SER A 107 -21.67 30.18 -5.28
C SER A 107 -22.06 31.44 -4.49
N ASP A 108 -23.20 31.43 -3.79
CA ASP A 108 -23.53 32.49 -2.84
C ASP A 108 -22.45 32.57 -1.74
N SER A 109 -21.82 33.73 -1.53
CA SER A 109 -20.63 33.93 -0.67
C SER A 109 -20.88 33.72 0.83
N LYS A 110 -22.03 33.16 1.21
CA LYS A 110 -22.47 32.97 2.59
C LYS A 110 -21.84 31.73 3.23
N ILE A 111 -21.77 31.78 4.54
CA ILE A 111 -21.36 30.69 5.41
C ILE A 111 -22.61 30.21 6.14
N ALA A 112 -22.89 28.91 6.09
CA ALA A 112 -24.00 28.34 6.88
C ALA A 112 -23.60 28.25 8.35
N PHE A 113 -22.50 27.56 8.65
CA PHE A 113 -22.01 27.36 10.01
C PHE A 113 -20.56 27.83 10.13
N ASP A 114 -20.29 28.74 11.07
CA ASP A 114 -18.95 28.86 11.68
C ASP A 114 -18.94 27.94 12.90
N ALA A 115 -18.46 26.72 12.66
CA ALA A 115 -18.68 25.57 13.49
C ALA A 115 -17.55 25.39 14.52
N TYR A 116 -17.95 25.02 15.73
CA TYR A 116 -17.05 24.41 16.71
C TYR A 116 -16.54 23.06 16.20
N GLY A 117 -15.22 22.87 16.13
CA GLY A 117 -14.60 21.66 15.56
C GLY A 117 -14.41 20.50 16.54
N TYR A 118 -14.59 20.74 17.84
CA TYR A 118 -14.40 19.74 18.90
C TYR A 118 -15.74 19.09 19.26
N ASN A 119 -15.81 17.74 19.32
CA ASN A 119 -17.00 16.97 19.73
C ASN A 119 -18.30 17.39 19.02
N SER A 120 -18.25 17.52 17.69
CA SER A 120 -19.40 17.99 16.90
C SER A 120 -19.84 16.96 15.86
N VAL A 121 -21.15 16.86 15.66
CA VAL A 121 -21.79 15.96 14.70
C VAL A 121 -22.73 16.76 13.81
N PHE A 122 -22.50 16.69 12.50
CA PHE A 122 -23.39 17.19 11.45
C PHE A 122 -23.98 15.99 10.72
N LYS A 123 -25.30 15.80 10.81
CA LYS A 123 -25.96 14.57 10.36
C LYS A 123 -27.16 14.84 9.48
N ASN A 124 -27.24 14.14 8.34
CA ASN A 124 -28.44 14.12 7.50
C ASN A 124 -28.90 15.54 7.10
N ILE A 125 -27.95 16.40 6.71
CA ILE A 125 -28.20 17.77 6.26
C ILE A 125 -28.05 17.85 4.74
N HIS A 126 -28.94 18.59 4.07
CA HIS A 126 -28.77 18.96 2.67
C HIS A 126 -28.30 20.41 2.61
N PHE A 127 -27.10 20.63 2.06
CA PHE A 127 -26.56 21.93 1.72
C PHE A 127 -26.65 22.18 0.23
N THR A 128 -27.18 23.32 -0.18
CA THR A 128 -27.21 23.69 -1.60
C THR A 128 -26.97 25.17 -1.83
N ASN A 129 -26.27 25.49 -2.92
CA ASN A 129 -26.10 26.85 -3.41
C ASN A 129 -25.49 27.80 -2.38
N ILE A 130 -24.45 27.36 -1.65
CA ILE A 130 -23.79 28.12 -0.59
C ILE A 130 -22.27 27.98 -0.67
N GLN A 131 -21.52 29.03 -0.32
CA GLN A 131 -20.06 29.01 -0.41
C GLN A 131 -19.44 28.06 0.61
N TYR A 132 -19.81 28.18 1.89
CA TYR A 132 -19.30 27.31 2.95
C TYR A 132 -20.47 26.64 3.66
N ALA A 133 -20.61 25.33 3.47
CA ALA A 133 -21.56 24.54 4.26
C ALA A 133 -21.10 24.45 5.72
N ILE A 134 -19.82 24.12 5.95
CA ILE A 134 -19.22 24.13 7.28
C ILE A 134 -17.86 24.82 7.20
N TYR A 135 -17.72 25.92 7.93
CA TYR A 135 -16.44 26.59 8.16
C TYR A 135 -15.97 26.27 9.57
N VAL A 136 -14.70 25.91 9.74
CA VAL A 136 -14.09 25.71 11.07
C VAL A 136 -12.82 26.54 11.14
N LYS A 137 -12.80 27.51 12.06
CA LYS A 137 -11.65 28.40 12.26
C LYS A 137 -10.45 27.72 12.93
N ASP A 138 -10.72 26.82 13.87
CA ASP A 138 -9.71 26.08 14.63
C ASP A 138 -9.43 24.71 13.96
N ILE A 139 -9.43 23.62 14.72
CA ILE A 139 -9.17 22.25 14.27
C ILE A 139 -10.36 21.34 14.53
N LEU A 140 -10.37 20.19 13.89
CA LEU A 140 -11.30 19.11 14.22
C LEU A 140 -10.71 18.18 15.26
N VAL A 141 -11.51 17.81 16.26
CA VAL A 141 -11.20 16.71 17.20
C VAL A 141 -12.50 16.01 17.53
N ASN A 142 -12.58 14.70 17.27
CA ASN A 142 -13.80 13.92 17.42
C ASN A 142 -15.01 14.58 16.70
N PHE A 143 -14.78 15.00 15.46
CA PHE A 143 -15.77 15.63 14.59
C PHE A 143 -16.39 14.58 13.66
N THR A 144 -17.69 14.64 13.41
CA THR A 144 -18.36 13.75 12.45
C THR A 144 -19.24 14.55 11.50
N MET A 145 -19.09 14.31 10.20
CA MET A 145 -20.06 14.70 9.17
C MET A 145 -20.55 13.42 8.51
N GLU A 146 -21.84 13.12 8.70
CA GLU A 146 -22.42 11.89 8.17
C GLU A 146 -23.75 12.10 7.45
N ASP A 147 -23.97 11.31 6.40
CA ASP A 147 -25.20 11.29 5.61
C ASP A 147 -25.62 12.65 5.04
N CYS A 148 -24.67 13.58 4.88
CA CYS A 148 -24.93 14.91 4.33
C CYS A 148 -24.85 14.91 2.80
N VAL A 149 -25.67 15.75 2.17
CA VAL A 149 -25.63 15.99 0.71
C VAL A 149 -25.27 17.44 0.47
N CYS A 150 -24.29 17.67 -0.38
CA CYS A 150 -23.82 18.98 -0.82
C CYS A 150 -24.00 19.06 -2.34
N ILE A 151 -24.84 20.01 -2.80
CA ILE A 151 -25.09 20.25 -4.23
C ILE A 151 -24.81 21.71 -4.56
N GLN A 152 -23.93 22.00 -5.52
CA GLN A 152 -23.56 23.38 -5.88
C GLN A 152 -23.01 24.18 -4.67
N VAL A 153 -22.22 23.51 -3.84
CA VAL A 153 -21.56 24.10 -2.67
C VAL A 153 -20.12 24.46 -3.04
N GLY A 154 -19.62 25.61 -2.57
CA GLY A 154 -18.23 26.02 -2.78
C GLY A 154 -17.23 25.14 -2.00
N TYR A 155 -17.50 24.95 -0.71
CA TYR A 155 -16.77 24.09 0.22
C TYR A 155 -17.75 23.35 1.11
N GLY A 156 -17.72 22.01 1.05
CA GLY A 156 -18.44 21.16 1.99
C GLY A 156 -18.01 21.40 3.44
N LEU A 157 -16.71 21.24 3.66
CA LEU A 157 -16.02 21.58 4.89
C LEU A 157 -14.74 22.34 4.53
N TYR A 158 -14.53 23.47 5.19
CA TYR A 158 -13.28 24.19 5.17
C TYR A 158 -12.76 24.39 6.60
N CYS A 159 -11.64 23.74 6.91
CA CYS A 159 -10.93 23.88 8.18
C CYS A 159 -9.70 24.77 8.00
N GLU A 160 -9.75 25.97 8.57
CA GLU A 160 -8.69 26.97 8.44
C GLU A 160 -7.43 26.62 9.24
N ASP A 161 -7.61 26.05 10.44
CA ASP A 161 -6.53 25.87 11.42
C ASP A 161 -5.69 27.14 11.62
N SER A 162 -6.38 28.17 12.10
CA SER A 162 -5.79 29.50 12.33
C SER A 162 -4.65 29.50 13.34
N LYS A 163 -4.54 28.47 14.19
CA LYS A 163 -3.54 28.35 15.26
C LYS A 163 -2.33 27.47 14.91
N ASN A 164 -2.25 26.92 13.69
CA ASN A 164 -1.17 26.02 13.27
C ASN A 164 -1.03 24.77 14.15
N SER A 165 -2.15 24.10 14.37
CA SER A 165 -2.19 22.81 15.07
C SER A 165 -2.39 21.69 14.04
N TYR A 166 -3.23 20.70 14.34
CA TYR A 166 -3.59 19.64 13.42
C TYR A 166 -4.96 19.06 13.79
N SER A 167 -5.77 18.74 12.77
CA SER A 167 -7.04 18.06 12.97
C SER A 167 -6.82 16.58 13.26
N THR A 168 -7.63 15.98 14.13
CA THR A 168 -7.55 14.57 14.50
C THR A 168 -8.92 13.92 14.59
N THR A 169 -8.96 12.59 14.47
CA THR A 169 -10.11 11.76 14.86
C THR A 169 -11.45 12.18 14.23
N ALA A 170 -11.41 12.76 13.03
CA ALA A 170 -12.59 13.17 12.29
C ALA A 170 -13.16 12.01 11.46
N ARG A 171 -14.48 12.00 11.27
CA ARG A 171 -15.22 10.95 10.55
C ARG A 171 -16.12 11.56 9.49
N PHE A 172 -15.88 11.22 8.24
CA PHE A 172 -16.63 11.68 7.07
C PHE A 172 -17.28 10.47 6.41
N LEU A 173 -18.56 10.25 6.73
CA LEU A 173 -19.24 8.99 6.45
C LEU A 173 -20.44 9.20 5.52
N ARG A 174 -20.48 8.51 4.38
CA ARG A 174 -21.66 8.47 3.49
C ARG A 174 -22.15 9.85 3.03
N ASN A 175 -21.23 10.79 2.84
CA ASN A 175 -21.59 12.12 2.33
C ASN A 175 -21.54 12.13 0.80
N GLU A 176 -22.36 12.99 0.19
CA GLU A 176 -22.38 13.19 -1.25
C GLU A 176 -22.02 14.64 -1.58
N PHE A 177 -21.12 14.81 -2.53
CA PHE A 177 -20.73 16.09 -3.10
C PHE A 177 -20.97 16.04 -4.60
N ASN A 178 -21.99 16.76 -5.07
CA ASN A 178 -22.36 16.82 -6.47
C ASN A 178 -22.26 18.26 -6.98
N ASN A 179 -21.62 18.47 -8.13
CA ASN A 179 -21.48 19.80 -8.75
C ASN A 179 -20.86 20.83 -7.77
N CYS A 180 -19.95 20.39 -6.90
CA CYS A 180 -19.35 21.22 -5.87
C CYS A 180 -18.00 21.81 -6.32
N GLY A 181 -17.55 22.81 -5.58
CA GLY A 181 -16.21 23.37 -5.71
C GLY A 181 -15.21 22.40 -5.10
N ASN A 182 -15.20 22.35 -3.78
CA ASN A 182 -14.40 21.44 -2.97
C ASN A 182 -15.28 20.70 -1.97
N ALA A 183 -14.87 19.48 -1.58
CA ALA A 183 -15.54 18.74 -0.53
C ALA A 183 -14.89 18.98 0.84
N PHE A 184 -13.78 18.31 1.14
CA PHE A 184 -13.12 18.38 2.45
C PHE A 184 -11.75 19.07 2.36
N ILE A 185 -11.67 20.31 2.82
CA ILE A 185 -10.44 21.11 2.80
C ILE A 185 -9.90 21.33 4.20
N PHE A 186 -8.66 20.94 4.38
CA PHE A 186 -7.84 21.26 5.54
C PHE A 186 -6.72 22.16 5.05
N ARG A 187 -6.64 23.39 5.55
CA ARG A 187 -5.53 24.27 5.14
C ARG A 187 -4.17 23.74 5.61
N ARG A 188 -4.18 22.98 6.71
CA ARG A 188 -3.00 22.38 7.35
C ARG A 188 -3.14 20.87 7.45
N GLN A 189 -2.91 20.29 8.63
CA GLN A 189 -2.71 18.85 8.78
C GLN A 189 -3.99 18.13 9.24
N ILE A 190 -4.13 16.88 8.81
CA ILE A 190 -5.12 15.94 9.34
C ILE A 190 -4.46 14.60 9.67
N ASN A 191 -4.76 14.07 10.87
CA ASN A 191 -4.25 12.80 11.36
C ASN A 191 -5.40 11.87 11.82
N GLY A 192 -5.27 10.56 11.62
CA GLY A 192 -6.09 9.58 12.33
C GLY A 192 -7.58 9.66 12.00
N SER A 193 -7.92 10.14 10.80
CA SER A 193 -9.29 10.44 10.40
C SER A 193 -9.78 9.46 9.33
N THR A 194 -11.11 9.29 9.22
CA THR A 194 -11.71 8.31 8.32
C THR A 194 -12.65 8.98 7.32
N PHE A 195 -12.42 8.69 6.04
CA PHE A 195 -13.26 9.05 4.91
C PHE A 195 -13.84 7.76 4.34
N GLN A 196 -15.13 7.53 4.58
CA GLN A 196 -15.77 6.28 4.22
C GLN A 196 -17.09 6.49 3.47
N ASP A 197 -17.24 5.74 2.37
CA ASP A 197 -18.45 5.64 1.56
C ASP A 197 -18.95 7.00 1.03
N ASN A 198 -18.05 7.97 0.84
CA ASN A 198 -18.40 9.28 0.29
C ASN A 198 -18.43 9.24 -1.25
N ILE A 199 -19.28 10.10 -1.84
CA ILE A 199 -19.42 10.28 -3.28
C ILE A 199 -18.93 11.67 -3.66
N PHE A 200 -18.01 11.74 -4.62
CA PHE A 200 -17.45 12.97 -5.19
C PHE A 200 -17.74 12.98 -6.69
N GLU A 201 -18.81 13.67 -7.09
CA GLU A 201 -19.30 13.72 -8.46
C GLU A 201 -19.29 15.16 -9.00
N PHE A 202 -18.74 15.38 -10.21
CA PHE A 202 -18.75 16.71 -10.83
C PHE A 202 -18.06 17.81 -10.00
N LEU A 203 -17.09 17.48 -9.16
CA LEU A 203 -16.31 18.51 -8.47
C LEU A 203 -15.41 19.26 -9.46
N SER A 204 -15.26 20.57 -9.25
CA SER A 204 -14.30 21.40 -10.00
C SER A 204 -12.92 21.54 -9.31
N GLY A 205 -12.87 21.33 -7.99
CA GLY A 205 -11.68 21.41 -7.14
C GLY A 205 -11.39 20.09 -6.40
N ASP A 206 -10.87 20.17 -5.17
CA ASP A 206 -10.43 19.01 -4.40
C ASP A 206 -11.57 18.26 -3.71
N ALA A 207 -11.54 16.94 -3.81
CA ALA A 207 -12.34 16.07 -2.95
C ALA A 207 -11.81 16.04 -1.51
N VAL A 208 -10.50 15.85 -1.35
CA VAL A 208 -9.79 15.95 -0.07
C VAL A 208 -8.45 16.64 -0.30
N ALA A 209 -8.20 17.73 0.40
CA ALA A 209 -6.89 18.36 0.41
C ALA A 209 -6.45 18.74 1.82
N ALA A 210 -5.17 18.49 2.11
CA ALA A 210 -4.50 18.92 3.33
C ALA A 210 -3.03 19.25 3.02
N SER A 211 -2.33 19.95 3.92
CA SER A 211 -0.86 20.04 3.82
C SER A 211 -0.18 18.72 4.17
N HIS A 212 -0.72 17.98 5.12
CA HIS A 212 -0.24 16.66 5.52
C HIS A 212 -1.45 15.78 5.83
N ILE A 213 -1.46 14.55 5.31
CA ILE A 213 -2.51 13.55 5.52
C ILE A 213 -1.85 12.31 6.11
N TYR A 214 -2.02 12.10 7.42
CA TYR A 214 -1.35 11.04 8.16
C TYR A 214 -2.32 10.07 8.82
N ASP A 215 -1.99 8.78 8.83
CA ASP A 215 -2.74 7.77 9.58
C ASP A 215 -4.25 7.77 9.27
N CYS A 216 -4.63 8.20 8.06
CA CYS A 216 -6.02 8.35 7.65
C CYS A 216 -6.51 7.12 6.87
N ASN A 217 -7.82 6.87 6.94
CA ASN A 217 -8.48 5.76 6.24
C ASN A 217 -9.37 6.27 5.11
N PHE A 218 -9.27 5.67 3.93
CA PHE A 218 -10.10 5.95 2.75
C PHE A 218 -10.78 4.67 2.27
N ILE A 219 -12.06 4.48 2.59
CA ILE A 219 -12.76 3.20 2.41
C ILE A 219 -14.03 3.40 1.57
N GLY A 220 -14.18 2.65 0.47
CA GLY A 220 -15.46 2.56 -0.26
C GLY A 220 -15.92 3.85 -0.96
N ASN A 221 -15.04 4.85 -1.11
CA ASN A 221 -15.43 6.13 -1.69
C ASN A 221 -15.48 6.08 -3.23
N TRP A 222 -16.28 6.96 -3.83
CA TRP A 222 -16.54 7.03 -5.28
C TRP A 222 -16.16 8.41 -5.84
N TRP A 223 -15.19 8.47 -6.74
CA TRP A 223 -14.81 9.68 -7.49
C TRP A 223 -15.22 9.56 -8.95
N GLU A 224 -15.97 10.53 -9.43
CA GLU A 224 -16.55 10.52 -10.77
C GLU A 224 -16.58 11.91 -11.42
N LYS A 225 -16.21 11.97 -12.71
CA LYS A 225 -16.37 13.14 -13.60
C LYS A 225 -15.86 14.44 -12.99
N ARG A 226 -14.55 14.57 -12.81
CA ARG A 226 -13.95 15.88 -12.49
C ARG A 226 -14.28 16.88 -13.60
N ARG A 227 -14.64 18.12 -13.24
CA ARG A 227 -14.89 19.20 -14.19
C ARG A 227 -13.75 20.21 -14.19
N ASP A 228 -13.40 20.69 -15.37
CA ASP A 228 -12.35 21.70 -15.54
C ASP A 228 -12.85 23.13 -15.28
N THR A 229 -14.16 23.28 -15.08
CA THR A 229 -14.85 24.54 -14.79
C THR A 229 -15.82 24.34 -13.61
N GLY A 230 -16.12 25.40 -12.87
CA GLY A 230 -17.05 25.35 -11.73
C GLY A 230 -16.69 26.29 -10.60
N THR A 231 -17.36 26.14 -9.45
CA THR A 231 -17.36 27.08 -8.32
C THR A 231 -16.00 27.21 -7.60
N ALA A 232 -15.07 26.26 -7.80
CA ALA A 232 -13.68 26.35 -7.33
C ALA A 232 -12.66 26.60 -8.44
N ALA A 233 -13.08 26.69 -9.71
CA ALA A 233 -12.17 26.80 -10.86
C ALA A 233 -11.44 28.16 -10.95
N GLU A 234 -11.86 29.18 -10.20
CA GLU A 234 -11.19 30.49 -10.12
C GLU A 234 -10.11 30.59 -9.04
N VAL A 235 -9.98 29.59 -8.15
CA VAL A 235 -8.85 29.52 -7.21
C VAL A 235 -7.69 28.83 -7.94
N PRO A 236 -6.45 29.35 -7.96
CA PRO A 236 -5.35 28.72 -8.68
C PRO A 236 -5.12 27.30 -8.16
N LEU A 237 -5.66 26.33 -8.90
CA LEU A 237 -5.43 24.90 -8.75
C LEU A 237 -4.04 24.62 -9.34
N ILE A 238 -2.99 25.10 -8.67
CA ILE A 238 -1.64 24.69 -9.01
C ILE A 238 -1.54 23.23 -8.56
N ALA A 239 -1.81 22.30 -9.50
CA ALA A 239 -1.18 21.00 -9.44
C ALA A 239 0.33 21.27 -9.27
N PRO A 240 1.01 20.63 -8.30
CA PRO A 240 2.43 20.87 -8.06
C PRO A 240 3.19 20.87 -9.39
N THR A 241 3.89 21.97 -9.70
CA THR A 241 4.55 22.21 -11.01
C THR A 241 5.69 21.23 -11.31
N ASP A 242 5.98 20.33 -10.38
CA ASP A 242 6.99 19.28 -10.41
C ASP A 242 6.44 17.89 -10.83
N GLU A 243 5.12 17.71 -10.95
CA GLU A 243 4.54 16.46 -11.45
C GLU A 243 4.36 16.52 -12.98
N THR A 244 5.45 16.39 -13.75
CA THR A 244 5.34 15.83 -15.10
C THR A 244 5.09 14.34 -14.99
N ASP A 245 3.95 13.97 -14.42
CA ASP A 245 3.60 12.58 -14.14
C ASP A 245 3.07 11.90 -15.40
N ASP A 246 3.54 10.68 -15.66
CA ASP A 246 3.06 9.81 -16.74
C ASP A 246 1.59 9.36 -16.55
N GLU A 247 0.92 9.76 -15.45
CA GLU A 247 -0.48 9.45 -15.15
C GLU A 247 -1.39 10.68 -15.28
N SER A 248 -2.31 10.64 -16.24
CA SER A 248 -3.29 11.72 -16.49
C SER A 248 -4.34 11.86 -15.38
N GLY A 249 -4.80 13.09 -15.13
CA GLY A 249 -5.98 13.40 -14.30
C GLY A 249 -5.65 14.18 -13.02
N TYR A 250 -6.68 14.71 -12.36
CA TYR A 250 -6.55 15.46 -11.11
C TYR A 250 -6.52 14.51 -9.90
N PRO A 251 -5.61 14.65 -8.91
CA PRO A 251 -5.48 13.68 -7.82
C PRO A 251 -6.77 13.53 -6.99
N ALA A 252 -7.18 12.29 -6.72
CA ALA A 252 -8.35 11.98 -5.91
C ALA A 252 -8.24 12.48 -4.45
N ILE A 253 -7.01 12.48 -3.90
CA ILE A 253 -6.65 13.14 -2.64
C ILE A 253 -5.34 13.90 -2.87
N ARG A 254 -5.21 15.10 -2.31
CA ARG A 254 -4.06 15.97 -2.56
C ARG A 254 -3.38 16.39 -1.27
N SER A 255 -2.06 16.29 -1.26
CA SER A 255 -1.23 16.98 -0.29
C SER A 255 -0.70 18.27 -0.90
N THR A 256 -0.79 19.39 -0.19
CA THR A 256 -0.15 20.66 -0.61
C THR A 256 1.32 20.73 -0.23
N SER A 257 1.81 19.82 0.62
CA SER A 257 3.24 19.63 0.89
C SER A 257 3.77 18.36 0.22
N TYR A 258 4.99 18.44 -0.31
CA TYR A 258 5.60 17.38 -1.11
C TYR A 258 5.73 16.06 -0.32
N GLN A 259 5.18 14.96 -0.87
CA GLN A 259 5.25 13.60 -0.30
C GLN A 259 4.64 13.42 1.11
N GLN A 260 3.64 14.23 1.50
CA GLN A 260 3.09 14.21 2.86
C GLN A 260 1.75 13.47 3.02
N ILE A 261 1.51 12.42 2.21
CA ILE A 261 0.40 11.47 2.42
C ILE A 261 0.99 10.17 2.98
N MET A 262 1.05 10.02 4.31
CA MET A 262 1.82 8.95 4.95
C MET A 262 0.96 8.05 5.84
N ASN A 263 1.36 6.79 5.97
CA ASN A 263 0.77 5.80 6.89
C ASN A 263 -0.76 5.64 6.77
N CYS A 264 -1.32 5.93 5.60
CA CYS A 264 -2.76 5.85 5.36
C CYS A 264 -3.19 4.43 4.97
N PHE A 265 -4.47 4.13 5.12
CA PHE A 265 -5.08 2.89 4.63
C PHE A 265 -6.15 3.20 3.58
N ALA A 266 -6.19 2.43 2.50
CA ALA A 266 -7.24 2.54 1.49
C ALA A 266 -7.80 1.19 1.06
N ALA A 267 -9.12 1.08 0.92
CA ALA A 267 -9.76 -0.12 0.42
C ALA A 267 -11.04 0.18 -0.39
N GLY A 268 -11.23 -0.54 -1.50
CA GLY A 268 -12.49 -0.51 -2.27
C GLY A 268 -12.89 0.86 -2.83
N ASN A 269 -11.93 1.74 -3.13
CA ASN A 269 -12.20 3.06 -3.68
C ASN A 269 -12.34 2.96 -5.20
N LYS A 270 -13.33 3.65 -5.77
CA LYS A 270 -13.48 3.76 -7.23
C LYS A 270 -13.09 5.16 -7.68
N VAL A 271 -12.14 5.25 -8.60
CA VAL A 271 -11.69 6.51 -9.20
C VAL A 271 -11.85 6.43 -10.70
N THR A 272 -12.61 7.34 -11.30
CA THR A 272 -12.88 7.34 -12.75
C THR A 272 -13.10 8.74 -13.31
N TRP A 273 -13.01 8.89 -14.64
CA TRP A 273 -13.40 10.08 -15.41
C TRP A 273 -12.82 11.42 -14.88
N GLY A 274 -11.57 11.72 -15.24
CA GLY A 274 -10.92 13.01 -14.93
C GLY A 274 -10.15 13.04 -13.60
N TRP A 275 -10.29 11.99 -12.78
CA TRP A 275 -9.53 11.81 -11.54
C TRP A 275 -8.36 10.84 -11.72
N ARG A 276 -7.23 11.15 -11.07
CA ARG A 276 -6.04 10.30 -10.97
C ARG A 276 -6.12 9.45 -9.70
N ASN A 277 -5.96 8.14 -9.89
CA ASN A 277 -6.07 7.17 -8.80
C ASN A 277 -4.76 7.02 -8.02
N VAL A 278 -4.62 7.78 -6.95
CA VAL A 278 -3.42 7.73 -6.09
C VAL A 278 -3.35 6.50 -5.18
N PHE A 279 -4.43 5.71 -5.09
CA PHE A 279 -4.49 4.51 -4.24
C PHE A 279 -3.89 3.28 -4.93
N SER A 280 -4.01 3.17 -6.25
CA SER A 280 -3.57 2.00 -7.04
C SER A 280 -2.48 2.30 -8.07
N SER A 281 -2.02 3.56 -8.17
CA SER A 281 -0.96 4.07 -9.06
C SER A 281 0.22 3.11 -9.22
N LEU A 282 0.83 3.06 -10.40
CA LEU A 282 2.10 2.33 -10.60
C LEU A 282 3.31 3.16 -10.18
N LEU A 283 3.23 4.49 -10.26
CA LEU A 283 4.17 5.43 -9.63
C LEU A 283 3.98 5.47 -8.12
N HIS A 284 4.97 5.93 -7.35
CA HIS A 284 4.93 5.86 -5.88
C HIS A 284 5.06 7.20 -5.16
N ASP A 285 5.84 8.13 -5.70
CA ASP A 285 6.06 9.45 -5.15
C ASP A 285 4.82 10.34 -5.18
N ALA A 286 4.66 11.12 -4.11
CA ALA A 286 3.48 11.96 -3.87
C ALA A 286 2.13 11.23 -3.93
N ARG A 287 2.14 9.88 -3.98
CA ARG A 287 0.96 9.04 -3.86
C ARG A 287 0.69 8.72 -2.40
N MET A 288 -0.43 8.03 -2.15
CA MET A 288 -0.78 7.62 -0.79
C MET A 288 0.22 6.60 -0.25
N GLY A 289 1.07 7.03 0.68
CA GLY A 289 1.88 6.15 1.51
C GLY A 289 1.04 5.42 2.55
N GLY A 290 1.45 4.20 2.88
CA GLY A 290 0.74 3.26 3.75
C GLY A 290 0.29 2.01 2.97
N VAL A 291 -0.95 1.55 3.17
CA VAL A 291 -1.45 0.29 2.61
C VAL A 291 -2.71 0.51 1.78
N SER A 292 -2.71 0.04 0.54
CA SER A 292 -3.87 0.07 -0.37
C SER A 292 -4.28 -1.35 -0.77
N ALA A 293 -5.54 -1.72 -0.56
CA ALA A 293 -6.16 -2.94 -1.06
C ALA A 293 -7.20 -2.58 -2.15
N GLN A 294 -6.79 -2.60 -3.42
CA GLN A 294 -7.58 -2.10 -4.54
C GLN A 294 -7.50 -3.03 -5.76
N GLY A 295 -8.64 -3.30 -6.40
CA GLY A 295 -8.67 -3.99 -7.70
C GLY A 295 -7.99 -5.36 -7.75
N GLY A 296 -7.98 -6.11 -6.63
CA GLY A 296 -7.31 -7.40 -6.53
C GLY A 296 -5.82 -7.33 -6.19
N ALA A 297 -5.26 -6.15 -5.96
CA ALA A 297 -3.89 -5.97 -5.51
C ALA A 297 -3.84 -5.39 -4.09
N MET A 298 -2.81 -5.78 -3.34
CA MET A 298 -2.41 -5.13 -2.09
C MET A 298 -1.07 -4.44 -2.31
N VAL A 299 -0.98 -3.16 -1.98
CA VAL A 299 0.23 -2.35 -2.15
C VAL A 299 0.60 -1.74 -0.80
N VAL A 300 1.81 -2.02 -0.32
CA VAL A 300 2.42 -1.32 0.81
C VAL A 300 3.43 -0.34 0.24
N ARG A 301 3.28 0.95 0.55
CA ARG A 301 4.01 2.03 -0.13
C ARG A 301 4.57 3.04 0.86
N SER A 302 5.77 3.56 0.57
CA SER A 302 6.20 4.85 1.12
C SER A 302 5.83 5.98 0.16
N ALA A 303 5.40 7.12 0.68
CA ALA A 303 5.14 8.32 -0.14
C ALA A 303 6.41 8.87 -0.83
N SER A 304 7.57 8.30 -0.48
CA SER A 304 8.92 8.63 -0.97
C SER A 304 9.42 7.70 -2.08
N GLY A 305 8.52 7.12 -2.87
CA GLY A 305 8.90 6.49 -4.13
C GLY A 305 9.16 4.98 -4.10
N ARG A 306 8.74 4.25 -3.05
CA ARG A 306 8.94 2.78 -2.96
C ARG A 306 7.65 2.05 -2.63
N ALA A 307 7.52 0.82 -3.13
CA ALA A 307 6.41 -0.05 -2.79
C ALA A 307 6.76 -1.54 -2.79
N MET A 308 5.92 -2.33 -2.13
CA MET A 308 5.75 -3.76 -2.32
C MET A 308 4.32 -4.00 -2.78
N ARG A 309 4.15 -4.73 -3.88
CA ARG A 309 2.86 -5.04 -4.47
C ARG A 309 2.65 -6.55 -4.49
N ILE A 310 1.50 -6.96 -4.00
CA ILE A 310 1.02 -8.33 -4.02
C ILE A 310 -0.19 -8.38 -4.95
N THR A 311 -0.14 -9.25 -5.94
CA THR A 311 -1.23 -9.54 -6.89
C THR A 311 -1.59 -11.03 -6.79
N PRO A 312 -2.64 -11.51 -7.48
CA PRO A 312 -2.94 -12.95 -7.52
C PRO A 312 -1.77 -13.80 -8.02
N ASP A 313 -0.89 -13.21 -8.83
CA ASP A 313 0.17 -13.94 -9.54
C ASP A 313 1.59 -13.64 -9.00
N SER A 314 1.78 -12.62 -8.15
CA SER A 314 3.13 -12.17 -7.80
C SER A 314 3.24 -11.39 -6.49
N ILE A 315 4.47 -11.38 -5.94
CA ILE A 315 4.92 -10.45 -4.90
C ILE A 315 6.13 -9.71 -5.48
N VAL A 316 6.02 -8.40 -5.67
CA VAL A 316 7.02 -7.60 -6.38
C VAL A 316 7.39 -6.36 -5.57
N GLN A 317 8.68 -6.08 -5.47
CA GLN A 317 9.19 -4.81 -4.96
C GLN A 317 9.34 -3.81 -6.10
N GLN A 318 8.95 -2.57 -5.86
CA GLN A 318 8.89 -1.51 -6.86
C GLN A 318 9.52 -0.23 -6.30
N ALA A 319 10.14 0.56 -7.18
CA ALA A 319 10.70 1.87 -6.85
C ALA A 319 10.58 2.78 -8.08
N ASP A 320 10.36 4.07 -7.84
CA ASP A 320 10.44 5.08 -8.89
C ASP A 320 11.89 5.22 -9.39
N LYS A 321 12.07 5.78 -10.59
CA LYS A 321 13.38 5.86 -11.28
C LYS A 321 14.51 6.45 -10.42
N TRP A 322 14.19 7.41 -9.55
CA TRP A 322 15.14 8.10 -8.69
C TRP A 322 15.32 7.41 -7.33
N ALA A 323 14.40 6.52 -6.94
CA ALA A 323 14.41 5.88 -5.65
C ALA A 323 15.30 4.61 -5.69
N TYR A 324 16.23 4.52 -4.75
CA TYR A 324 17.01 3.28 -4.56
C TYR A 324 16.09 2.11 -4.20
N LEU A 325 16.25 0.97 -4.86
CA LEU A 325 15.55 -0.28 -4.57
C LEU A 325 16.43 -1.19 -3.69
N PRO A 326 16.16 -1.32 -2.38
CA PRO A 326 16.93 -2.25 -1.54
C PRO A 326 16.59 -3.71 -1.91
N PRO A 327 17.45 -4.69 -1.55
CA PRO A 327 17.11 -6.09 -1.70
C PRO A 327 15.77 -6.44 -1.02
N LEU A 328 15.00 -7.34 -1.63
CA LEU A 328 13.82 -7.91 -0.98
C LEU A 328 14.27 -8.79 0.19
N VAL A 329 13.87 -8.42 1.41
CA VAL A 329 14.19 -9.18 2.63
C VAL A 329 12.94 -9.92 3.11
N ILE A 330 13.05 -11.25 3.21
CA ILE A 330 12.08 -12.10 3.93
C ILE A 330 12.80 -12.60 5.18
N GLU A 331 12.28 -12.25 6.37
CA GLU A 331 12.87 -12.62 7.66
C GLU A 331 11.92 -13.54 8.44
N ALA A 332 12.47 -14.54 9.13
CA ALA A 332 11.69 -15.59 9.78
C ALA A 332 10.78 -15.08 10.91
N CYS A 333 11.32 -14.25 11.80
CA CYS A 333 10.68 -13.82 13.05
C CYS A 333 11.51 -12.73 13.72
N LYS A 334 10.85 -11.79 14.43
CA LYS A 334 11.46 -10.95 15.47
C LYS A 334 10.81 -11.29 16.81
N ASN A 335 11.47 -12.10 17.63
CA ASN A 335 10.98 -12.52 18.95
C ASN A 335 11.91 -11.97 20.04
N SER A 336 11.42 -11.08 20.89
CA SER A 336 12.17 -10.52 22.02
C SER A 336 12.35 -11.50 23.18
N ALA A 337 11.63 -12.63 23.19
CA ALA A 337 11.52 -13.55 24.32
C ALA A 337 12.06 -14.98 24.05
N GLY A 338 12.81 -15.22 22.97
CA GLY A 338 13.33 -16.56 22.68
C GLY A 338 14.33 -16.64 21.54
N SER A 339 14.84 -17.85 21.29
CA SER A 339 15.77 -18.11 20.19
C SER A 339 15.11 -17.91 18.83
N ALA A 340 15.86 -17.31 17.90
CA ALA A 340 15.42 -17.09 16.53
C ALA A 340 14.94 -18.41 15.90
N LYS A 341 13.75 -18.38 15.29
CA LYS A 341 13.26 -19.48 14.45
C LYS A 341 13.68 -19.24 13.01
N GLY A 342 13.90 -20.29 12.23
CA GLY A 342 14.25 -20.18 10.82
C GLY A 342 13.02 -20.02 9.90
N ILE A 343 13.25 -19.67 8.63
CA ILE A 343 12.22 -19.69 7.58
C ILE A 343 12.07 -21.13 7.09
N VAL A 344 10.83 -21.62 6.97
CA VAL A 344 10.53 -22.89 6.30
C VAL A 344 9.62 -22.61 5.12
N MET A 345 10.12 -22.80 3.90
CA MET A 345 9.32 -22.75 2.67
C MET A 345 8.86 -24.18 2.34
N ARG A 346 7.55 -24.38 2.15
CA ARG A 346 6.97 -25.69 1.81
C ARG A 346 6.11 -25.57 0.55
N THR A 347 6.25 -26.52 -0.37
CA THR A 347 5.40 -26.64 -1.56
C THR A 347 4.56 -27.93 -1.45
N LYS A 348 3.33 -27.94 -1.99
CA LYS A 348 2.41 -29.10 -1.95
C LYS A 348 2.44 -29.99 -3.20
N GLY A 349 3.26 -29.70 -4.21
CA GLY A 349 3.21 -30.46 -5.47
C GLY A 349 4.13 -29.98 -6.60
N GLY A 350 5.39 -29.65 -6.30
CA GLY A 350 6.37 -29.27 -7.31
C GLY A 350 7.70 -28.85 -6.66
N PRO A 351 8.82 -28.83 -7.42
CA PRO A 351 10.09 -28.33 -6.88
C PRO A 351 9.95 -26.85 -6.48
N LEU A 352 10.67 -26.45 -5.42
CA LEU A 352 10.99 -25.03 -5.23
C LEU A 352 12.04 -24.70 -6.29
N THR A 353 11.63 -23.92 -7.28
CA THR A 353 12.53 -23.48 -8.33
C THR A 353 13.01 -22.07 -8.04
N LEU A 354 14.33 -21.89 -8.01
CA LEU A 354 14.99 -20.59 -8.01
C LEU A 354 15.49 -20.36 -9.43
N GLU A 355 14.73 -19.59 -10.20
CA GLU A 355 15.03 -19.25 -11.60
C GLU A 355 15.47 -17.79 -11.69
N ASP A 356 16.38 -17.53 -12.62
CA ASP A 356 16.78 -16.19 -13.06
C ASP A 356 16.39 -16.07 -14.54
N SER A 357 15.95 -14.90 -14.98
CA SER A 357 15.37 -14.72 -16.32
C SER A 357 16.42 -14.63 -17.44
N GLU A 358 15.95 -14.76 -18.69
CA GLU A 358 16.56 -15.41 -19.86
C GLU A 358 17.99 -15.03 -20.31
N ASP A 359 18.65 -14.02 -19.75
CA ASP A 359 19.98 -13.55 -20.20
C ASP A 359 21.11 -13.64 -19.16
N GLN A 360 20.81 -13.93 -17.88
CA GLN A 360 21.83 -14.08 -16.84
C GLN A 360 21.49 -15.26 -15.93
N ALA A 361 22.27 -16.35 -16.02
CA ALA A 361 22.15 -17.43 -15.04
C ALA A 361 22.45 -16.90 -13.63
N PHE A 362 21.75 -17.42 -12.60
CA PHE A 362 21.98 -17.16 -11.17
C PHE A 362 23.45 -16.79 -10.90
N SER A 363 23.68 -15.49 -10.69
CA SER A 363 25.03 -14.91 -10.66
C SER A 363 25.54 -14.67 -9.24
N ASP A 364 24.65 -14.78 -8.25
CA ASP A 364 24.97 -14.51 -6.85
C ASP A 364 25.13 -15.80 -6.05
N ALA A 365 24.97 -15.71 -4.74
CA ALA A 365 25.17 -16.80 -3.82
C ALA A 365 23.98 -16.99 -2.87
N ILE A 366 23.69 -18.25 -2.57
CA ILE A 366 22.85 -18.62 -1.45
C ILE A 366 23.66 -18.36 -0.18
N THR A 367 23.29 -17.33 0.59
CA THR A 367 23.93 -17.02 1.86
C THR A 367 23.05 -17.45 3.02
N ILE A 368 23.59 -18.25 3.93
CA ILE A 368 22.93 -18.78 5.11
C ILE A 368 23.63 -18.19 6.34
N GLY A 369 22.91 -17.40 7.14
CA GLY A 369 23.43 -16.90 8.42
C GLY A 369 23.53 -18.03 9.43
N LYS A 370 24.68 -18.13 10.12
CA LYS A 370 24.93 -19.16 11.14
C LYS A 370 24.75 -18.65 12.58
N GLY A 371 24.44 -17.37 12.76
CA GLY A 371 24.44 -16.67 14.06
C GLY A 371 25.73 -15.87 14.26
N ASP A 372 25.73 -14.94 15.24
CA ASP A 372 26.91 -14.17 15.68
C ASP A 372 27.71 -13.46 14.57
N GLY A 373 27.06 -13.04 13.49
CA GLY A 373 27.70 -12.36 12.35
C GLY A 373 28.55 -13.29 11.46
N LEU A 374 28.32 -14.61 11.53
CA LEU A 374 28.95 -15.61 10.67
C LEU A 374 28.02 -16.06 9.55
N TYR A 375 28.60 -16.30 8.37
CA TYR A 375 27.85 -16.67 7.18
C TYR A 375 28.41 -17.93 6.52
N GLU A 376 27.52 -18.65 5.84
CA GLU A 376 27.82 -19.69 4.86
C GLU A 376 27.37 -19.16 3.51
N ARG A 377 28.21 -19.16 2.49
CA ARG A 377 27.88 -18.59 1.17
C ARG A 377 28.14 -19.62 0.08
N TYR A 378 27.14 -20.02 -0.68
CA TYR A 378 27.26 -20.95 -1.81
C TYR A 378 26.96 -20.24 -3.13
N SER A 379 27.91 -20.21 -4.06
CA SER A 379 27.73 -19.66 -5.40
C SER A 379 27.84 -20.73 -6.48
N LEU A 380 27.19 -20.46 -7.61
CA LEU A 380 27.32 -21.31 -8.80
C LEU A 380 28.76 -21.24 -9.29
N THR A 381 29.43 -22.39 -9.36
CA THR A 381 30.80 -22.44 -9.88
C THR A 381 30.77 -22.11 -11.37
N ARG A 382 31.73 -21.29 -11.82
CA ARG A 382 31.88 -20.92 -13.24
C ARG A 382 33.28 -21.22 -13.70
N ASN A 383 33.42 -21.64 -14.96
CA ASN A 383 34.71 -21.84 -15.58
C ASN A 383 35.36 -20.50 -15.98
N ALA A 384 36.57 -20.54 -16.53
CA ALA A 384 37.30 -19.34 -16.97
C ALA A 384 36.58 -18.51 -18.05
N ALA A 385 35.60 -19.09 -18.75
CA ALA A 385 34.77 -18.42 -19.74
C ALA A 385 33.43 -17.90 -19.16
N GLY A 386 33.26 -17.93 -17.83
CA GLY A 386 32.05 -17.45 -17.15
C GLY A 386 30.84 -18.38 -17.23
N LYS A 387 30.97 -19.56 -17.83
CA LYS A 387 29.87 -20.53 -17.94
C LYS A 387 29.70 -21.33 -16.65
N PRO A 388 28.47 -21.57 -16.17
CA PRO A 388 28.19 -22.44 -15.04
C PRO A 388 28.78 -23.85 -15.18
N THR A 389 29.22 -24.43 -14.06
CA THR A 389 29.72 -25.80 -13.96
C THR A 389 28.99 -26.59 -12.87
N VAL A 390 29.41 -27.82 -12.62
CA VAL A 390 28.78 -28.77 -11.69
C VAL A 390 28.95 -28.39 -10.21
N GLY A 391 27.84 -28.43 -9.47
CA GLY A 391 27.79 -28.16 -8.03
C GLY A 391 27.83 -26.67 -7.67
N LEU A 392 27.84 -26.39 -6.37
CA LEU A 392 28.02 -25.04 -5.83
C LEU A 392 29.29 -24.99 -5.00
N THR A 393 30.18 -24.03 -5.25
CA THR A 393 31.31 -23.77 -4.35
C THR A 393 30.83 -22.86 -3.23
N GLY A 394 31.28 -23.10 -2.00
CA GLY A 394 30.94 -22.23 -0.89
C GLY A 394 32.10 -21.80 -0.03
N VAL A 395 31.83 -20.80 0.82
CA VAL A 395 32.72 -20.29 1.85
C VAL A 395 31.97 -20.28 3.18
N SER A 396 32.51 -21.00 4.15
CA SER A 396 32.00 -21.12 5.51
C SER A 396 32.83 -20.27 6.46
N GLU A 397 32.22 -19.32 7.15
CA GLU A 397 32.91 -18.53 8.16
C GLU A 397 32.76 -19.15 9.54
N MET A 398 33.85 -19.54 10.19
CA MET A 398 33.82 -20.19 11.50
C MET A 398 34.70 -19.45 12.50
N MET A 399 34.35 -19.53 13.78
CA MET A 399 35.26 -19.11 14.85
C MET A 399 36.15 -20.29 15.21
N ILE A 400 37.46 -20.14 15.02
CA ILE A 400 38.47 -21.11 15.44
C ILE A 400 39.44 -20.37 16.36
N ASN A 401 39.56 -20.82 17.61
CA ASN A 401 40.43 -20.21 18.62
C ASN A 401 40.17 -18.71 18.87
N GLY A 402 38.93 -18.25 18.74
CA GLY A 402 38.57 -16.84 18.93
C GLY A 402 38.78 -15.95 17.71
N GLU A 403 39.23 -16.50 16.59
CA GLU A 403 39.38 -15.78 15.32
C GLU A 403 38.38 -16.25 14.26
N LYS A 404 37.92 -15.32 13.43
CA LYS A 404 37.04 -15.62 12.31
C LYS A 404 37.86 -16.16 11.14
N VAL A 405 37.66 -17.42 10.80
CA VAL A 405 38.34 -18.15 9.72
C VAL A 405 37.35 -18.45 8.59
N LYS A 406 37.82 -18.35 7.34
CA LYS A 406 37.05 -18.75 6.14
C LYS A 406 37.50 -20.12 5.66
N LEU A 407 36.56 -21.05 5.54
CA LEU A 407 36.79 -22.40 5.02
C LEU A 407 36.12 -22.53 3.66
N THR A 408 36.82 -23.11 2.68
CA THR A 408 36.18 -23.48 1.41
C THR A 408 35.32 -24.72 1.63
N THR A 409 34.06 -24.65 1.21
CA THR A 409 33.09 -25.74 1.23
C THR A 409 32.47 -25.91 -0.16
N GLY A 410 31.48 -26.79 -0.29
CA GLY A 410 30.64 -26.84 -1.48
C GLY A 410 29.54 -27.88 -1.37
N ILE A 411 28.59 -27.79 -2.29
CA ILE A 411 27.51 -28.75 -2.48
C ILE A 411 27.81 -29.49 -3.78
N PRO A 412 28.27 -30.75 -3.74
CA PRO A 412 28.56 -31.49 -4.95
C PRO A 412 27.26 -31.80 -5.71
N GLN A 413 27.36 -31.85 -7.04
CA GLN A 413 26.28 -32.43 -7.85
C GLN A 413 26.33 -33.95 -7.72
N HIS A 414 25.17 -34.56 -7.51
CA HIS A 414 25.02 -36.01 -7.40
C HIS A 414 24.59 -36.60 -8.74
N PHE A 415 25.21 -37.72 -9.09
CA PHE A 415 24.98 -38.48 -10.31
C PHE A 415 24.73 -39.93 -9.93
N LEU A 416 23.77 -40.56 -10.59
CA LEU A 416 23.57 -42.00 -10.55
C LEU A 416 23.63 -42.49 -11.99
N TRP A 417 24.64 -43.31 -12.29
CA TRP A 417 24.77 -43.95 -13.60
C TRP A 417 24.31 -45.39 -13.50
N ARG A 418 23.49 -45.83 -14.46
CA ARG A 418 22.95 -47.20 -14.55
C ARG A 418 22.92 -47.69 -15.99
N GLN A 419 23.18 -48.99 -16.17
CA GLN A 419 23.08 -49.65 -17.48
C GLN A 419 21.64 -49.72 -18.03
N ASP A 420 20.65 -49.82 -17.13
CA ASP A 420 19.23 -49.94 -17.47
C ASP A 420 18.57 -48.62 -17.92
N LYS A 421 19.36 -47.57 -18.14
CA LYS A 421 18.93 -46.23 -18.54
C LYS A 421 18.06 -45.48 -17.52
N LEU A 422 17.97 -45.95 -16.27
CA LEU A 422 17.32 -45.22 -15.17
C LEU A 422 18.28 -44.23 -14.46
N SER A 423 19.33 -43.81 -15.14
CA SER A 423 20.32 -42.86 -14.65
C SER A 423 19.70 -41.52 -14.25
N ARG A 424 20.29 -40.84 -13.25
CA ARG A 424 19.86 -39.52 -12.77
C ARG A 424 21.04 -38.55 -12.71
N GLY A 425 20.75 -37.28 -12.94
CA GLY A 425 21.75 -36.21 -12.82
C GLY A 425 22.75 -36.12 -13.98
N LEU A 426 22.69 -37.01 -14.98
CA LEU A 426 23.67 -37.06 -16.08
C LEU A 426 23.50 -35.96 -17.15
N GLY A 427 22.57 -35.03 -16.99
CA GLY A 427 22.23 -34.02 -18.01
C GLY A 427 23.36 -33.05 -18.35
N CYS A 428 24.41 -32.95 -17.53
CA CYS A 428 25.59 -32.16 -17.86
C CYS A 428 26.59 -32.89 -18.79
N PHE A 429 26.40 -34.19 -19.01
CA PHE A 429 27.27 -34.99 -19.84
C PHE A 429 26.70 -35.17 -21.24
N THR A 430 27.46 -34.74 -22.26
CA THR A 430 27.20 -34.99 -23.68
C THR A 430 27.51 -36.43 -24.09
N THR A 431 28.28 -37.17 -23.28
CA THR A 431 28.56 -38.59 -23.45
C THR A 431 28.56 -39.27 -22.09
N ASN A 432 27.88 -40.43 -21.96
CA ASN A 432 27.87 -41.22 -20.72
C ASN A 432 27.80 -42.75 -20.97
N GLN A 433 28.68 -43.26 -21.83
CA GLN A 433 28.56 -44.63 -22.34
C GLN A 433 29.69 -45.56 -21.89
N VAL A 434 29.40 -46.86 -21.89
CA VAL A 434 30.43 -47.91 -21.79
C VAL A 434 31.24 -47.91 -23.09
N THR A 435 32.56 -47.76 -23.02
CA THR A 435 33.43 -47.78 -24.21
C THR A 435 34.06 -49.16 -24.44
N THR A 436 34.42 -49.82 -23.35
CA THR A 436 34.96 -51.19 -23.29
C THR A 436 34.55 -51.79 -21.95
N GLU A 437 34.62 -53.12 -21.80
CA GLU A 437 34.30 -53.75 -20.52
C GLU A 437 35.11 -53.12 -19.38
N GLY A 438 34.43 -52.76 -18.29
CA GLY A 438 35.01 -52.06 -17.14
C GLY A 438 35.33 -50.58 -17.36
N THR A 439 34.98 -49.97 -18.49
CA THR A 439 35.30 -48.55 -18.77
C THR A 439 34.08 -47.75 -19.17
N ILE A 440 33.83 -46.66 -18.45
CA ILE A 440 32.71 -45.74 -18.69
C ILE A 440 33.26 -44.35 -18.98
N LYS A 441 32.86 -43.78 -20.12
CA LYS A 441 33.29 -42.46 -20.58
C LYS A 441 32.21 -41.42 -20.33
N LEU A 442 32.55 -40.41 -19.54
CA LEU A 442 31.73 -39.25 -19.22
C LEU A 442 32.36 -37.99 -19.85
N VAL A 443 31.65 -37.26 -20.70
CA VAL A 443 32.13 -36.02 -21.35
C VAL A 443 31.16 -34.88 -21.06
N THR A 444 31.65 -33.71 -20.66
CA THR A 444 30.83 -32.51 -20.42
C THR A 444 30.87 -31.57 -21.63
N GLU A 445 29.86 -30.70 -21.77
CA GLU A 445 29.86 -29.64 -22.81
C GLU A 445 30.84 -28.50 -22.47
N TYR A 446 31.21 -28.38 -21.20
CA TYR A 446 32.05 -27.30 -20.66
C TYR A 446 33.31 -27.84 -19.98
N LEU A 447 34.30 -26.97 -19.81
CA LEU A 447 35.53 -27.28 -19.06
C LEU A 447 35.23 -27.36 -17.55
N LEU A 448 35.70 -28.43 -16.93
CA LEU A 448 35.73 -28.62 -15.49
C LEU A 448 37.06 -28.11 -14.95
N ASP A 449 37.05 -27.29 -13.89
CA ASP A 449 38.25 -26.75 -13.24
C ASP A 449 38.39 -27.37 -11.83
N ASN A 450 39.54 -27.99 -11.57
CA ASN A 450 39.88 -28.70 -10.32
C ASN A 450 38.72 -29.56 -9.76
N PRO A 451 38.21 -30.55 -10.54
CA PRO A 451 37.09 -31.37 -10.09
C PRO A 451 37.49 -32.27 -8.92
N LEU A 452 36.71 -32.19 -7.83
CA LEU A 452 36.66 -33.18 -6.76
C LEU A 452 35.61 -34.23 -7.12
N ILE A 453 36.00 -35.50 -7.11
CA ILE A 453 35.16 -36.61 -7.58
C ILE A 453 35.18 -37.71 -6.54
N GLN A 454 34.00 -38.17 -6.16
CA GLN A 454 33.82 -39.35 -5.34
C GLN A 454 32.93 -40.33 -6.10
N VAL A 455 33.35 -41.60 -6.17
CA VAL A 455 32.63 -42.68 -6.84
C VAL A 455 32.35 -43.79 -5.84
N THR A 456 31.10 -44.24 -5.78
CA THR A 456 30.64 -45.37 -4.98
C THR A 456 29.98 -46.38 -5.91
N VAL A 457 30.50 -47.61 -5.94
CA VAL A 457 29.95 -48.70 -6.76
C VAL A 457 28.89 -49.45 -5.95
N GLU A 458 27.71 -49.68 -6.55
CA GLU A 458 26.59 -50.36 -5.87
C GLU A 458 26.62 -51.88 -6.05
N ASP A 459 27.39 -52.36 -7.04
CA ASP A 459 27.52 -53.76 -7.41
C ASP A 459 28.46 -54.55 -6.48
N ARG A 460 27.96 -55.68 -5.96
CA ARG A 460 28.80 -56.60 -5.16
C ARG A 460 29.87 -57.23 -6.05
N GLY A 461 31.14 -57.10 -5.63
CA GLY A 461 32.28 -57.72 -6.30
C GLY A 461 32.88 -56.89 -7.45
N VAL A 462 32.35 -55.69 -7.70
CA VAL A 462 32.95 -54.71 -8.62
C VAL A 462 33.47 -53.53 -7.80
N ARG A 463 34.66 -53.03 -8.12
CA ARG A 463 35.27 -51.87 -7.47
C ARG A 463 35.73 -50.84 -8.49
N PHE A 464 35.70 -49.58 -8.07
CA PHE A 464 36.31 -48.48 -8.81
C PHE A 464 37.84 -48.59 -8.71
N ASP A 465 38.50 -48.69 -9.86
CA ASP A 465 39.95 -48.92 -9.96
C ASP A 465 40.72 -47.61 -10.23
N GLY A 466 40.06 -46.63 -10.85
CA GLY A 466 40.63 -45.30 -11.05
C GLY A 466 39.92 -44.51 -12.13
N LEU A 467 40.45 -43.31 -12.40
CA LEU A 467 39.98 -42.46 -13.48
C LEU A 467 41.11 -41.86 -14.31
N LYS A 468 40.79 -41.54 -15.55
CA LYS A 468 41.63 -40.74 -16.46
C LYS A 468 40.87 -39.49 -16.87
N HIS A 469 41.54 -38.34 -16.83
CA HIS A 469 40.95 -37.07 -17.26
C HIS A 469 41.00 -36.96 -18.80
N LEU A 470 39.93 -36.46 -19.39
CA LEU A 470 39.83 -36.24 -20.85
C LEU A 470 40.25 -34.83 -21.24
N ASN A 471 41.10 -34.72 -22.26
CA ASN A 471 41.64 -33.45 -22.78
C ASN A 471 42.18 -32.55 -21.66
N SER A 472 42.95 -33.13 -20.73
CA SER A 472 43.39 -32.43 -19.54
C SER A 472 44.51 -31.42 -19.82
N TYR A 473 44.39 -30.24 -19.25
CA TYR A 473 45.43 -29.21 -19.24
C TYR A 473 45.76 -28.81 -17.80
N ILE A 474 47.05 -28.69 -17.48
CA ILE A 474 47.53 -28.13 -16.23
C ILE A 474 48.18 -26.79 -16.56
N ASN A 475 47.74 -25.71 -15.91
CA ASN A 475 48.31 -24.39 -16.17
C ASN A 475 49.78 -24.30 -15.74
N SER A 476 50.48 -23.28 -16.25
CA SER A 476 51.92 -23.06 -15.99
C SER A 476 52.27 -22.92 -14.50
N SER A 477 51.33 -22.45 -13.67
CA SER A 477 51.50 -22.36 -12.21
C SER A 477 51.21 -23.66 -11.45
N LYS A 478 50.80 -24.75 -12.14
CA LYS A 478 50.39 -26.03 -11.55
C LYS A 478 49.25 -25.95 -10.52
N THR A 479 48.52 -24.86 -10.48
CA THR A 479 47.44 -24.61 -9.52
C THR A 479 46.04 -24.92 -10.07
N ARG A 480 45.92 -25.13 -11.38
CA ARG A 480 44.64 -25.42 -12.05
C ARG A 480 44.78 -26.64 -12.95
N ARG A 481 43.97 -27.66 -12.70
CA ARG A 481 43.76 -28.83 -13.55
C ARG A 481 42.40 -28.69 -14.22
N GLN A 482 42.40 -28.56 -15.53
CA GLN A 482 41.19 -28.49 -16.33
C GLN A 482 41.01 -29.77 -17.15
N CYS A 483 39.76 -30.21 -17.34
CA CYS A 483 39.42 -31.32 -18.23
C CYS A 483 38.02 -31.15 -18.84
N THR A 484 37.70 -31.99 -19.82
CA THR A 484 36.37 -32.03 -20.50
C THR A 484 35.55 -33.26 -20.12
N GLY A 485 35.98 -34.00 -19.08
CA GLY A 485 35.35 -35.24 -18.66
C GLY A 485 36.34 -36.27 -18.15
N PHE A 486 35.87 -37.52 -18.03
CA PHE A 486 36.57 -38.63 -17.39
C PHE A 486 36.30 -39.96 -18.11
N GLU A 487 37.32 -40.82 -18.13
CA GLU A 487 37.16 -42.27 -18.28
C GLU A 487 37.27 -42.88 -16.89
N LEU A 488 36.23 -43.59 -16.46
CA LEU A 488 36.17 -44.29 -15.18
C LEU A 488 36.43 -45.78 -15.41
N TYR A 489 37.34 -46.35 -14.64
CA TYR A 489 37.75 -47.76 -14.73
C TYR A 489 37.22 -48.55 -13.53
N PHE A 490 36.68 -49.73 -13.82
CA PHE A 490 36.08 -50.63 -12.86
C PHE A 490 36.61 -52.05 -13.10
N VAL A 491 36.88 -52.75 -12.00
CA VAL A 491 37.41 -54.11 -12.02
C VAL A 491 36.63 -55.01 -11.07
N ASP A 492 36.67 -56.32 -11.31
CA ASP A 492 36.18 -57.32 -10.37
C ASP A 492 37.16 -57.54 -9.20
N ALA A 493 36.86 -58.51 -8.34
CA ALA A 493 37.69 -58.90 -7.21
C ALA A 493 39.10 -59.39 -7.63
N ASP A 494 39.24 -59.92 -8.85
CA ASP A 494 40.50 -60.45 -9.40
C ASP A 494 41.29 -59.37 -10.16
N GLY A 495 40.77 -58.13 -10.24
CA GLY A 495 41.39 -57.03 -10.97
C GLY A 495 41.15 -57.05 -12.48
N LYS A 496 40.22 -57.89 -12.98
CA LYS A 496 39.85 -57.90 -14.41
C LYS A 496 38.82 -56.82 -14.68
N PRO A 497 38.86 -56.13 -15.84
CA PRO A 497 37.86 -55.12 -16.18
C PRO A 497 36.44 -55.67 -16.08
N LYS A 498 35.58 -54.98 -15.34
CA LYS A 498 34.18 -55.38 -15.13
C LYS A 498 33.26 -54.18 -15.07
N THR A 499 32.30 -54.09 -15.98
CA THR A 499 31.37 -52.96 -16.01
C THR A 499 30.32 -53.10 -14.89
N PRO A 500 30.16 -52.11 -14.00
CA PRO A 500 29.11 -52.16 -12.98
C PRO A 500 27.73 -51.98 -13.61
N THR A 501 26.71 -52.53 -12.97
CA THR A 501 25.29 -52.31 -13.26
C THR A 501 24.91 -50.88 -12.87
N ALA A 502 25.39 -50.40 -11.72
CA ALA A 502 25.21 -49.02 -11.26
C ALA A 502 26.40 -48.48 -10.45
N PHE A 503 26.60 -47.16 -10.52
CA PHE A 503 27.44 -46.44 -9.57
C PHE A 503 26.87 -45.04 -9.29
N SER A 504 27.09 -44.58 -8.07
CA SER A 504 26.82 -43.21 -7.64
C SER A 504 28.11 -42.39 -7.72
N MET A 505 28.02 -41.16 -8.21
CA MET A 505 29.15 -40.23 -8.27
C MET A 505 28.74 -38.87 -7.71
N GLN A 506 29.64 -38.24 -6.97
CA GLN A 506 29.54 -36.85 -6.54
C GLN A 506 30.65 -36.05 -7.21
N MET A 507 30.32 -34.88 -7.74
CA MET A 507 31.31 -33.99 -8.36
C MET A 507 31.12 -32.54 -7.92
N LEU A 508 32.23 -31.92 -7.54
CA LEU A 508 32.30 -30.48 -7.23
C LEU A 508 33.49 -29.88 -7.96
N THR A 509 33.31 -28.79 -8.68
CA THR A 509 34.43 -27.99 -9.18
C THR A 509 34.80 -26.92 -8.16
N LEU A 510 36.10 -26.76 -7.88
CA LEU A 510 36.58 -25.71 -6.97
C LEU A 510 36.96 -24.48 -7.78
N ASN A 511 36.48 -23.30 -7.37
CA ASN A 511 36.95 -22.04 -7.93
C ASN A 511 38.22 -21.56 -7.19
N PRO A 512 39.40 -21.55 -7.83
CA PRO A 512 40.65 -21.16 -7.18
C PRO A 512 40.72 -19.66 -6.84
N SER A 513 39.86 -18.79 -7.40
CA SER A 513 39.81 -17.38 -6.98
C SER A 513 39.25 -17.19 -5.56
N LEU A 514 38.61 -18.21 -4.99
CA LEU A 514 38.16 -18.24 -3.59
C LEU A 514 39.24 -18.72 -2.62
N LEU A 515 40.35 -19.26 -3.12
CA LEU A 515 41.47 -19.76 -2.30
C LEU A 515 42.52 -18.68 -1.98
N THR A 516 42.38 -17.48 -2.56
CA THR A 516 43.36 -16.39 -2.45
C THR A 516 42.92 -15.23 -1.54
N SER A 517 41.86 -15.40 -0.73
CA SER A 517 41.34 -14.34 0.15
C SER A 517 41.35 -14.71 1.63
#